data_AF-A0A7C4IFI7-F1
#
_entry.id   AF-A0A7C4IFI7-F1
#
_cell.length_a   1.000
_cell.length_b   1.000
_cell.length_c   1.000
_cell.angle_alpha   90.00
_cell.angle_beta   90.00
_cell.angle_gamma   90.00
#
_symmetry.space_group_name_H-M   'P 1'
#
loop_
_entity.id
_entity.type
_entity.pdbx_description
1 polymer ?
#
loop_
_entity_poly.entity_id
_entity_poly.type
_entity_poly.pdbx_seq_one_letter_code
_entity_poly.pdbx_strand_id
1 'polypeptide(L)'
;MQSPGRDVEVVRAACPHDCPDTCAMLVTVARDDNGRRVAVKVAGDPEHPTTAGSLCTKVSRYLERTYHPERVLYPLKRIGRKGEGRFARVSWDEALDDIAARLKRIAAVDPQRIVPYSYCGTMGLVQGEAMASRFFHKLGASLLDRTICATAGTEALHATLGLRAGTDIEQFEHSRLIVFWGANAIASNLHLWSRAQQAKRRGAKLVAIDPYRSLTAEKCHQHIAPLPGTDAALALGVMHVLIREGWLDRDYIEHYTLGFEALAARAGEFDPPRVAKICGIAPAEIEALAHDYWHLRPAAIRLNYGVQRAAGGGNAVRAIACLPALAGHWRSPAGGVLLSTSGMFAR
;
A
#
# COMPACT_ATOMS: atom_id res chain seq x y z
N MET A 1 -25.98 -31.27 -10.42
CA MET A 1 -25.45 -30.92 -9.09
C MET A 1 -24.93 -32.22 -8.48
N GLN A 2 -23.65 -32.53 -8.70
CA GLN A 2 -23.04 -33.81 -8.31
C GLN A 2 -22.39 -33.66 -6.93
N SER A 3 -22.61 -34.66 -6.07
CA SER A 3 -22.07 -34.71 -4.70
C SER A 3 -20.53 -34.74 -4.72
N PRO A 4 -19.83 -34.00 -3.83
CA PRO A 4 -18.37 -34.02 -3.76
C PRO A 4 -17.88 -35.42 -3.34
N GLY A 5 -16.91 -35.96 -4.06
CA GLY A 5 -16.26 -37.24 -3.74
C GLY A 5 -15.55 -37.24 -2.37
N ARG A 6 -15.42 -38.44 -1.79
CA ARG A 6 -15.09 -38.77 -0.39
C ARG A 6 -13.69 -38.38 0.14
N ASP A 7 -12.86 -37.67 -0.61
CA ASP A 7 -11.54 -37.19 -0.16
C ASP A 7 -11.48 -35.66 -0.24
N VAL A 8 -11.86 -34.99 0.86
CA VAL A 8 -11.80 -33.54 0.99
C VAL A 8 -10.83 -33.18 2.11
N GLU A 9 -9.85 -32.32 1.80
CA GLU A 9 -8.91 -31.78 2.78
C GLU A 9 -8.98 -30.25 2.81
N VAL A 10 -8.58 -29.65 3.93
CA VAL A 10 -8.45 -28.20 4.07
C VAL A 10 -6.98 -27.84 4.20
N VAL A 11 -6.48 -27.03 3.29
CA VAL A 11 -5.09 -26.54 3.27
C VAL A 11 -5.07 -25.09 3.72
N ARG A 12 -4.20 -24.76 4.68
CA ARG A 12 -3.92 -23.38 5.08
C ARG A 12 -3.05 -22.69 4.03
N ALA A 13 -3.42 -21.47 3.65
CA ALA A 13 -2.72 -20.64 2.70
C ALA A 13 -2.71 -19.18 3.15
N ALA A 14 -1.90 -18.35 2.51
CA ALA A 14 -1.93 -16.90 2.67
C ALA A 14 -2.32 -16.24 1.34
N CYS A 15 -3.04 -15.12 1.43
CA CYS A 15 -3.38 -14.31 0.26
C CYS A 15 -2.10 -13.89 -0.47
N PRO A 16 -1.94 -14.23 -1.77
CA PRO A 16 -0.72 -13.92 -2.50
C PRO A 16 -0.70 -12.50 -3.09
N HIS A 17 -1.78 -11.73 -2.93
CA HIS A 17 -1.88 -10.38 -3.48
C HIS A 17 -0.99 -9.39 -2.74
N ASP A 18 -0.56 -8.38 -3.48
CA ASP A 18 0.20 -7.24 -2.96
C ASP A 18 -0.74 -6.25 -2.23
N CYS A 19 -1.19 -6.63 -1.04
CA CYS A 19 -1.81 -5.74 -0.07
C CYS A 19 -1.23 -6.00 1.32
N PRO A 20 -1.23 -5.02 2.23
CA PRO A 20 -0.58 -5.13 3.55
C PRO A 20 -1.23 -6.16 4.49
N ASP A 21 -2.40 -6.69 4.13
CA ASP A 21 -3.26 -7.44 5.06
C ASP A 21 -2.89 -8.93 5.15
N THR A 22 -2.21 -9.50 4.14
CA THR A 22 -1.74 -10.92 4.07
C THR A 22 -2.76 -11.92 4.64
N CYS A 23 -4.02 -11.83 4.19
CA CYS A 23 -5.13 -12.57 4.78
C CYS A 23 -4.83 -14.08 4.86
N ALA A 24 -5.01 -14.70 6.02
CA ALA A 24 -4.98 -16.15 6.14
C ALA A 24 -6.21 -16.76 5.46
N MET A 25 -5.99 -17.83 4.72
CA MET A 25 -6.99 -18.49 3.88
C MET A 25 -7.05 -19.98 4.19
N LEU A 26 -8.25 -20.53 4.10
CA LEU A 26 -8.55 -21.95 4.12
C LEU A 26 -9.00 -22.36 2.71
N VAL A 27 -8.24 -23.25 2.07
CA VAL A 27 -8.53 -23.77 0.74
C VAL A 27 -9.01 -25.20 0.87
N THR A 28 -10.27 -25.45 0.52
CA THR A 28 -10.79 -26.81 0.44
C THR A 28 -10.33 -27.43 -0.87
N VAL A 29 -9.65 -28.57 -0.78
CA VAL A 29 -9.13 -29.34 -1.90
C VAL A 29 -9.87 -30.67 -1.95
N ALA A 30 -10.32 -31.06 -3.14
CA ALA A 30 -10.94 -32.35 -3.40
C ALA A 30 -10.19 -33.08 -4.53
N ARG A 31 -10.53 -34.34 -4.77
CA ARG A 31 -10.10 -35.06 -5.98
C ARG A 31 -11.13 -34.91 -7.09
N ASP A 32 -10.68 -34.61 -8.30
CA ASP A 32 -11.50 -34.72 -9.51
C ASP A 32 -11.67 -36.18 -9.96
N ASP A 33 -12.46 -36.40 -11.02
CA ASP A 33 -12.73 -37.74 -11.57
C ASP A 33 -11.46 -38.46 -12.07
N ASN A 34 -10.38 -37.73 -12.31
CA ASN A 34 -9.08 -38.26 -12.71
C ASN A 34 -8.12 -38.43 -11.51
N GLY A 35 -8.63 -38.29 -10.28
CA GLY A 35 -7.86 -38.39 -9.04
C GLY A 35 -6.96 -37.19 -8.74
N ARG A 36 -7.04 -36.09 -9.52
CA ARG A 36 -6.19 -34.90 -9.35
C ARG A 36 -6.72 -34.03 -8.22
N ARG A 37 -5.81 -33.48 -7.41
CA ARG A 37 -6.13 -32.51 -6.37
C ARG A 37 -6.54 -31.18 -7.01
N VAL A 38 -7.75 -30.72 -6.72
CA VAL A 38 -8.32 -29.47 -7.21
C VAL A 38 -8.89 -28.65 -6.06
N ALA A 39 -8.58 -27.36 -6.02
CA ALA A 39 -9.20 -26.44 -5.07
C ALA A 39 -10.67 -26.21 -5.47
N VAL A 40 -11.60 -26.45 -4.56
CA VAL A 40 -13.05 -26.34 -4.79
C VAL A 40 -13.72 -25.24 -3.99
N LYS A 41 -13.06 -24.76 -2.92
CA LYS A 41 -13.52 -23.60 -2.13
C LYS A 41 -12.35 -22.81 -1.57
N VAL A 42 -12.53 -21.50 -1.47
CA VAL A 42 -11.63 -20.57 -0.78
C VAL A 42 -12.45 -19.82 0.27
N ALA A 43 -11.97 -19.82 1.51
CA ALA A 43 -12.53 -19.07 2.63
C ALA A 43 -11.41 -18.38 3.41
N GLY A 44 -11.74 -17.32 4.16
CA GLY A 44 -10.79 -16.74 5.11
C GLY A 44 -10.71 -17.60 6.37
N ASP A 45 -9.56 -17.59 7.03
CA ASP A 45 -9.42 -18.26 8.32
C ASP A 45 -10.07 -17.40 9.44
N PRO A 46 -11.12 -17.89 10.13
CA PRO A 46 -11.77 -17.16 11.22
C PRO A 46 -10.85 -16.94 12.43
N GLU A 47 -9.81 -17.77 12.60
CA GLU A 47 -8.86 -17.65 13.71
C GLU A 47 -7.82 -16.55 13.48
N HIS A 48 -7.70 -16.01 12.26
CA HIS A 48 -6.72 -14.97 11.95
C HIS A 48 -7.14 -13.61 12.55
N PRO A 49 -6.41 -13.06 13.55
CA PRO A 49 -6.89 -11.93 14.35
C PRO A 49 -7.21 -10.69 13.53
N THR A 50 -6.37 -10.38 12.54
CA THR A 50 -6.46 -9.15 11.75
C THR A 50 -7.64 -9.19 10.77
N THR A 51 -7.95 -10.35 10.19
CA THR A 51 -8.96 -10.46 9.12
C THR A 51 -10.26 -11.13 9.56
N ALA A 52 -10.25 -11.88 10.66
CA ALA A 52 -11.40 -12.58 11.26
C ALA A 52 -12.25 -13.33 10.21
N GLY A 53 -11.59 -14.08 9.33
CA GLY A 53 -12.23 -14.85 8.25
C GLY A 53 -12.75 -14.04 7.06
N SER A 54 -12.68 -12.70 7.10
CA SER A 54 -13.11 -11.86 5.99
C SER A 54 -12.09 -11.88 4.85
N LEU A 55 -12.58 -12.04 3.62
CA LEU A 55 -11.81 -11.93 2.39
C LEU A 55 -12.45 -10.87 1.48
N CYS A 56 -11.63 -10.05 0.84
CA CYS A 56 -12.14 -9.11 -0.16
C CYS A 56 -12.62 -9.84 -1.43
N THR A 57 -13.42 -9.17 -2.26
CA THR A 57 -13.97 -9.71 -3.51
C THR A 57 -12.92 -10.28 -4.46
N LYS A 58 -11.69 -9.75 -4.41
CA LYS A 58 -10.56 -10.23 -5.24
C LYS A 58 -10.15 -11.66 -4.87
N VAL A 59 -10.28 -12.03 -3.59
CA VAL A 59 -9.79 -13.30 -3.04
C VAL A 59 -10.93 -14.29 -2.79
N SER A 60 -12.12 -13.84 -2.41
CA SER A 60 -13.27 -14.74 -2.23
C SER A 60 -13.67 -15.46 -3.53
N ARG A 61 -13.32 -14.89 -4.69
CA ARG A 61 -13.55 -15.43 -6.03
C ARG A 61 -12.29 -16.01 -6.70
N TYR A 62 -11.26 -16.34 -5.93
CA TYR A 62 -9.95 -16.72 -6.49
C TYR A 62 -10.00 -17.92 -7.44
N LEU A 63 -10.94 -18.85 -7.22
CA LEU A 63 -11.14 -20.02 -8.08
C LEU A 63 -11.62 -19.64 -9.49
N GLU A 64 -12.45 -18.60 -9.61
CA GLU A 64 -12.89 -18.09 -10.92
C GLU A 64 -11.69 -17.65 -11.76
N ARG A 65 -10.71 -16.99 -11.14
CA ARG A 65 -9.43 -16.61 -11.79
C ARG A 65 -8.53 -17.81 -12.06
N THR A 66 -8.45 -18.75 -11.12
CA THR A 66 -7.56 -19.92 -11.20
C THR A 66 -7.98 -20.87 -12.32
N TYR A 67 -9.28 -21.04 -12.53
CA TYR A 67 -9.86 -21.91 -13.54
C TYR A 67 -10.48 -21.16 -14.72
N HIS A 68 -10.14 -19.88 -14.89
CA HIS A 68 -10.64 -19.08 -15.99
C HIS A 68 -10.29 -19.75 -17.34
N PRO A 69 -11.21 -19.84 -18.31
CA PRO A 69 -10.96 -20.50 -19.60
C PRO A 69 -9.82 -19.85 -20.39
N GLU A 70 -9.58 -18.55 -20.20
CA GLU A 70 -8.49 -17.80 -20.86
C GLU A 70 -7.14 -17.88 -20.12
N ARG A 71 -7.03 -18.72 -19.07
CA ARG A 71 -5.76 -18.87 -18.36
C ARG A 71 -4.68 -19.39 -19.32
N VAL A 72 -3.52 -18.74 -19.32
CA VAL A 72 -2.38 -19.20 -20.11
C VAL A 72 -1.82 -20.48 -19.50
N LEU A 73 -2.07 -21.62 -20.15
CA LEU A 73 -1.67 -22.96 -19.67
C LEU A 73 -0.40 -23.49 -20.35
N TYR A 74 -0.02 -22.91 -21.48
CA TYR A 74 1.07 -23.41 -22.32
C TYR A 74 2.00 -22.28 -22.74
N PRO A 75 3.30 -22.56 -22.97
CA PRO A 75 4.20 -21.61 -23.58
C PRO A 75 3.72 -21.16 -24.97
N LEU A 76 3.85 -19.86 -25.25
CA LEU A 76 3.44 -19.24 -26.50
C LEU A 76 4.63 -18.49 -27.11
N LYS A 77 5.03 -18.90 -28.32
CA LYS A 77 6.10 -18.26 -29.10
C LYS A 77 5.51 -17.29 -30.10
N ARG A 78 6.01 -16.05 -30.13
CA ARG A 78 5.57 -15.05 -31.11
C ARG A 78 6.02 -15.47 -32.51
N ILE A 79 5.09 -15.51 -33.47
CA ILE A 79 5.32 -15.89 -34.86
C ILE A 79 5.09 -14.75 -35.87
N GLY A 80 4.74 -13.56 -35.38
CA GLY A 80 4.53 -12.34 -36.18
C GLY A 80 5.36 -11.15 -35.70
N ARG A 81 5.09 -9.98 -36.28
CA ARG A 81 5.73 -8.73 -35.84
C ARG A 81 5.27 -8.38 -34.42
N LYS A 82 6.13 -7.65 -33.68
CA LYS A 82 5.78 -7.15 -32.34
C LYS A 82 4.55 -6.24 -32.46
N GLY A 83 3.52 -6.51 -31.65
CA GLY A 83 2.25 -5.76 -31.68
C GLY A 83 1.10 -6.47 -32.40
N GLU A 84 1.36 -7.47 -33.26
CA GLU A 84 0.30 -8.17 -34.00
C GLU A 84 -0.49 -9.20 -33.16
N GLY A 85 -0.02 -9.53 -31.96
CA GLY A 85 -0.68 -10.53 -31.10
C GLY A 85 -0.65 -11.97 -31.63
N ARG A 86 0.21 -12.28 -32.62
CA ARG A 86 0.28 -13.61 -33.25
C ARG A 86 1.26 -14.54 -32.51
N PHE A 87 0.73 -15.60 -31.92
CA PHE A 87 1.49 -16.60 -31.18
C PHE A 87 1.16 -18.02 -31.63
N ALA A 88 2.16 -18.91 -31.58
CA ALA A 88 1.99 -20.35 -31.69
C ALA A 88 2.29 -21.00 -30.34
N ARG A 89 1.53 -22.04 -29.99
CA ARG A 89 1.85 -22.90 -28.85
C ARG A 89 3.11 -23.71 -29.17
N VAL A 90 4.01 -23.80 -28.20
CA VAL A 90 5.23 -24.62 -28.27
C VAL A 90 5.36 -25.49 -27.02
N SER A 91 6.25 -26.49 -27.05
CA SER A 91 6.56 -27.30 -25.87
C SER A 91 7.36 -26.47 -24.84
N TRP A 92 7.42 -26.96 -23.60
CA TRP A 92 8.27 -26.36 -22.57
C TRP A 92 9.75 -26.43 -22.94
N ASP A 93 10.22 -27.58 -23.45
CA ASP A 93 11.61 -27.75 -23.86
C ASP A 93 11.98 -26.77 -24.97
N GLU A 94 11.16 -26.62 -26.01
CA GLU A 94 11.41 -25.67 -27.10
C GLU A 94 11.46 -24.22 -26.57
N ALA A 95 10.51 -23.84 -25.70
CA ALA A 95 10.48 -22.50 -25.13
C ALA A 95 11.73 -22.20 -24.29
N LEU A 96 12.12 -23.15 -23.43
CA LEU A 96 13.27 -22.99 -22.53
C LEU A 96 14.59 -22.99 -23.31
N ASP A 97 14.74 -23.86 -24.31
CA ASP A 97 15.93 -23.90 -25.17
C ASP A 97 16.10 -22.62 -25.99
N ASP A 98 15.00 -22.10 -26.58
CA ASP A 98 15.02 -20.83 -27.33
C ASP A 98 15.42 -19.65 -26.43
N ILE A 99 14.85 -19.58 -25.21
CA ILE A 99 15.19 -18.55 -24.22
C ILE A 99 16.65 -18.69 -23.78
N ALA A 100 17.11 -19.90 -23.43
CA ALA A 100 18.47 -20.15 -22.98
C ALA A 100 19.50 -19.80 -24.07
N ALA A 101 19.25 -20.18 -25.33
CA ALA A 101 20.11 -19.85 -26.46
C ALA A 101 20.21 -18.33 -26.69
N ARG A 102 19.11 -17.58 -26.52
CA ARG A 102 19.13 -16.11 -26.60
C ARG A 102 19.92 -15.47 -25.46
N LEU A 103 19.65 -15.88 -24.22
CA LEU A 103 20.36 -15.34 -23.05
C LEU A 103 21.86 -15.63 -23.13
N LYS A 104 22.26 -16.84 -23.53
CA LYS A 104 23.68 -17.21 -23.74
C LYS A 104 24.36 -16.31 -24.77
N ARG A 105 23.71 -16.05 -25.91
CA ARG A 105 24.27 -15.17 -26.95
C ARG A 105 24.44 -13.73 -26.48
N ILE A 106 23.48 -13.19 -25.73
CA ILE A 106 23.58 -11.83 -25.18
C ILE A 106 24.69 -11.77 -24.12
N ALA A 107 24.70 -12.74 -23.21
CA ALA A 107 25.67 -12.81 -22.12
C ALA A 107 27.11 -13.04 -22.59
N ALA A 108 27.32 -13.73 -23.71
CA ALA A 108 28.65 -13.90 -24.30
C ALA A 108 29.28 -12.58 -24.81
N VAL A 109 28.44 -11.58 -25.13
CA VAL A 109 28.92 -10.23 -25.48
C VAL A 109 29.08 -9.40 -24.22
N ASP A 110 28.00 -9.29 -23.45
CA ASP A 110 27.95 -8.58 -22.17
C ASP A 110 26.65 -8.96 -21.45
N PRO A 111 26.70 -9.66 -20.30
CA PRO A 111 25.50 -10.07 -19.58
C PRO A 111 24.71 -8.88 -19.01
N GLN A 112 25.32 -7.72 -18.80
CA GLN A 112 24.61 -6.53 -18.30
C GLN A 112 23.60 -5.96 -19.31
N ARG A 113 23.63 -6.40 -20.56
CA ARG A 113 22.58 -6.09 -21.55
C ARG A 113 21.24 -6.77 -21.26
N ILE A 114 21.20 -7.69 -20.30
CA ILE A 114 20.00 -8.37 -19.83
C ILE A 114 19.49 -7.64 -18.60
N VAL A 115 18.27 -7.11 -18.66
CA VAL A 115 17.57 -6.52 -17.52
C VAL A 115 16.35 -7.37 -17.19
N PRO A 116 16.35 -8.12 -16.08
CA PRO A 116 15.17 -8.84 -15.62
C PRO A 116 14.15 -7.84 -15.07
N TYR A 117 13.12 -7.52 -15.88
CA TYR A 117 12.08 -6.58 -15.48
C TYR A 117 10.96 -7.27 -14.71
N SER A 118 10.87 -7.04 -13.39
CA SER A 118 9.82 -7.60 -12.53
C SER A 118 9.35 -6.61 -11.46
N TYR A 119 8.02 -6.52 -11.28
CA TYR A 119 7.34 -5.85 -10.16
C TYR A 119 5.83 -6.02 -10.28
N CYS A 120 5.03 -6.21 -9.24
CA CYS A 120 4.97 -7.36 -8.33
C CYS A 120 3.65 -8.09 -8.65
N GLY A 121 3.53 -9.38 -8.29
CA GLY A 121 2.29 -10.14 -8.56
C GLY A 121 1.97 -11.17 -7.48
N THR A 122 2.95 -12.04 -7.18
CA THR A 122 2.93 -12.93 -6.02
C THR A 122 4.12 -12.56 -5.15
N MET A 123 3.87 -12.20 -3.88
CA MET A 123 4.92 -11.73 -2.96
C MET A 123 5.48 -12.83 -2.03
N GLY A 124 5.25 -14.10 -2.35
CA GLY A 124 5.82 -15.21 -1.57
C GLY A 124 7.36 -15.19 -1.58
N LEU A 125 7.99 -15.61 -0.48
CA LEU A 125 9.46 -15.52 -0.32
C LEU A 125 10.23 -16.26 -1.43
N VAL A 126 9.73 -17.41 -1.89
CA VAL A 126 10.35 -18.21 -2.96
C VAL A 126 9.95 -17.71 -4.35
N GLN A 127 8.64 -17.50 -4.55
CA GLN A 127 8.00 -17.19 -5.85
C GLN A 127 8.19 -15.72 -6.28
N GLY A 128 8.48 -14.83 -5.34
CA GLY A 128 8.76 -13.42 -5.61
C GLY A 128 10.07 -13.28 -6.37
N GLU A 129 11.18 -13.11 -5.65
CA GLU A 129 12.46 -12.77 -6.29
C GLU A 129 13.62 -13.69 -5.94
N ALA A 130 13.46 -14.62 -4.98
CA ALA A 130 14.58 -15.43 -4.51
C ALA A 130 15.23 -16.25 -5.64
N MET A 131 14.43 -16.99 -6.42
CA MET A 131 14.98 -17.86 -7.47
C MET A 131 15.46 -17.07 -8.69
N ALA A 132 14.70 -16.08 -9.15
CA ALA A 132 15.08 -15.24 -10.26
C ALA A 132 16.38 -14.46 -9.96
N SER A 133 16.50 -13.88 -8.77
CA SER A 133 17.70 -13.15 -8.36
C SER A 133 18.94 -14.04 -8.36
N ARG A 134 18.85 -15.28 -7.86
CA ARG A 134 19.99 -16.22 -7.90
C ARG A 134 20.45 -16.53 -9.32
N PHE A 135 19.50 -16.76 -10.22
CA PHE A 135 19.80 -17.03 -11.64
C PHE A 135 20.47 -15.84 -12.31
N PHE A 136 19.89 -14.64 -12.20
CA PHE A 136 20.39 -13.44 -12.88
C PHE A 136 21.72 -12.92 -12.28
N HIS A 137 21.94 -13.09 -10.97
CA HIS A 137 23.26 -12.82 -10.38
C HIS A 137 24.33 -13.78 -10.91
N LYS A 138 24.02 -15.08 -11.01
CA LYS A 138 24.98 -16.06 -11.57
C LYS A 138 25.29 -15.78 -13.04
N LEU A 139 24.31 -15.28 -13.79
CA LEU A 139 24.47 -14.88 -15.19
C LEU A 139 25.29 -13.59 -15.36
N GLY A 140 25.35 -12.73 -14.34
CA GLY A 140 25.98 -11.40 -14.41
C GLY A 140 25.09 -10.32 -15.04
N ALA A 141 23.76 -10.51 -15.00
CA ALA A 141 22.81 -9.58 -15.59
C ALA A 141 22.71 -8.25 -14.82
N SER A 142 22.16 -7.22 -15.47
CA SER A 142 21.89 -5.94 -14.81
C SER A 142 20.88 -6.07 -13.69
N LEU A 143 21.01 -5.20 -12.67
CA LEU A 143 20.06 -5.12 -11.57
C LEU A 143 18.94 -4.15 -11.92
N LEU A 144 17.69 -4.57 -11.66
CA LEU A 144 16.53 -3.68 -11.72
C LEU A 144 16.26 -3.13 -10.32
N ASP A 145 16.35 -1.81 -10.18
CA ASP A 145 15.79 -1.13 -9.02
C ASP A 145 14.26 -1.07 -9.14
N ARG A 146 13.58 -1.52 -8.09
CA ARG A 146 12.14 -1.84 -8.08
C ARG A 146 11.33 -0.69 -7.52
N THR A 147 11.49 0.49 -8.12
CA THR A 147 10.95 1.76 -7.62
C THR A 147 9.49 2.03 -8.00
N ILE A 148 8.82 1.05 -8.62
CA ILE A 148 7.51 1.20 -9.23
C ILE A 148 6.38 1.37 -8.21
N CYS A 149 6.54 1.08 -6.91
CA CYS A 149 5.48 1.32 -5.91
C CYS A 149 5.80 2.30 -4.79
N ALA A 150 6.64 1.88 -3.85
CA ALA A 150 6.64 2.46 -2.51
C ALA A 150 7.93 3.18 -2.12
N THR A 151 8.90 3.28 -3.04
CA THR A 151 10.26 3.71 -2.71
C THR A 151 10.31 5.15 -2.21
N ALA A 152 9.70 6.11 -2.91
CA ALA A 152 9.77 7.52 -2.51
C ALA A 152 9.21 7.80 -1.10
N GLY A 153 8.13 7.14 -0.72
CA GLY A 153 7.51 7.21 0.60
C GLY A 153 8.28 6.42 1.65
N THR A 154 8.91 5.31 1.26
CA THR A 154 9.80 4.53 2.15
C THR A 154 11.02 5.35 2.53
N GLU A 155 11.74 5.88 1.54
CA GLU A 155 12.91 6.75 1.77
C GLU A 155 12.53 8.01 2.54
N ALA A 156 11.37 8.59 2.26
CA ALA A 156 10.84 9.72 3.03
C ALA A 156 10.62 9.38 4.51
N LEU A 157 9.99 8.25 4.83
CA LEU A 157 9.80 7.86 6.22
C LEU A 157 11.11 7.47 6.90
N HIS A 158 12.05 6.82 6.20
CA HIS A 158 13.39 6.55 6.75
C HIS A 158 14.13 7.85 7.09
N ALA A 159 14.10 8.84 6.19
CA ALA A 159 14.75 10.12 6.39
C ALA A 159 14.11 10.98 7.51
N THR A 160 12.82 10.77 7.81
CA THR A 160 12.08 11.57 8.81
C THR A 160 11.93 10.86 10.16
N LEU A 161 11.65 9.56 10.17
CA LEU A 161 11.33 8.77 11.37
C LEU A 161 12.41 7.72 11.69
N GLY A 162 13.39 7.50 10.82
CA GLY A 162 14.41 6.46 10.96
C GLY A 162 13.97 5.06 10.54
N LEU A 163 12.67 4.81 10.40
CA LEU A 163 12.12 3.54 9.93
C LEU A 163 10.78 3.73 9.21
N ARG A 164 10.43 2.76 8.36
CA ARG A 164 9.11 2.66 7.71
C ARG A 164 8.13 1.85 8.58
N ALA A 165 7.89 2.33 9.80
CA ALA A 165 6.82 1.85 10.67
C ALA A 165 5.91 3.02 11.09
N GLY A 166 4.80 2.69 11.72
CA GLY A 166 3.79 3.68 12.09
C GLY A 166 2.81 3.12 13.10
N THR A 167 1.67 3.79 13.21
CA THR A 167 0.56 3.35 14.05
C THR A 167 0.12 1.93 13.68
N ASP A 168 0.01 1.04 14.66
CA ASP A 168 -0.54 -0.30 14.44
C ASP A 168 -1.99 -0.20 13.92
N ILE A 169 -2.31 -0.98 12.88
CA ILE A 169 -3.64 -1.01 12.26
C ILE A 169 -4.75 -1.36 13.25
N GLU A 170 -4.45 -2.16 14.27
CA GLU A 170 -5.44 -2.57 15.27
C GLU A 170 -5.78 -1.41 16.20
N GLN A 171 -4.87 -0.46 16.38
CA GLN A 171 -5.08 0.71 17.23
C GLN A 171 -5.94 1.81 16.58
N PHE A 172 -6.15 1.76 15.25
CA PHE A 172 -7.01 2.72 14.55
C PHE A 172 -8.45 2.72 15.07
N GLU A 173 -8.94 1.62 15.66
CA GLU A 173 -10.30 1.59 16.22
C GLU A 173 -10.48 2.48 17.47
N HIS A 174 -9.37 2.93 18.06
CA HIS A 174 -9.32 3.78 19.26
C HIS A 174 -9.02 5.25 18.95
N SER A 175 -8.76 5.61 17.69
CA SER A 175 -8.54 7.00 17.27
C SER A 175 -9.83 7.81 17.36
N ARG A 176 -9.73 9.11 17.68
CA ARG A 176 -10.85 10.07 17.66
C ARG A 176 -10.93 10.84 16.35
N LEU A 177 -9.84 10.91 15.61
CA LEU A 177 -9.77 11.37 14.23
C LEU A 177 -8.96 10.37 13.39
N ILE A 178 -9.49 10.00 12.22
CA ILE A 178 -8.74 9.24 11.22
C ILE A 178 -8.73 10.02 9.92
N VAL A 179 -7.52 10.34 9.44
CA VAL A 179 -7.30 11.04 8.18
C VAL A 179 -6.79 10.05 7.14
N PHE A 180 -7.57 9.77 6.12
CA PHE A 180 -7.15 9.01 4.94
C PHE A 180 -6.51 9.97 3.94
N TRP A 181 -5.18 10.00 3.88
CA TRP A 181 -4.43 10.92 3.01
C TRP A 181 -3.90 10.19 1.78
N GLY A 182 -4.47 10.51 0.61
CA GLY A 182 -4.21 9.82 -0.66
C GLY A 182 -4.52 8.33 -0.60
N ALA A 183 -5.52 7.94 0.20
CA ALA A 183 -5.80 6.55 0.58
C ALA A 183 -7.26 6.14 0.32
N ASN A 184 -7.47 5.29 -0.69
CA ASN A 184 -8.76 4.64 -0.94
C ASN A 184 -8.83 3.28 -0.23
N ALA A 185 -8.98 3.32 1.10
CA ALA A 185 -8.95 2.14 1.97
C ALA A 185 -10.02 1.09 1.63
N ILE A 186 -11.21 1.48 1.20
CA ILE A 186 -12.28 0.51 0.83
C ILE A 186 -11.83 -0.40 -0.31
N ALA A 187 -11.11 0.12 -1.30
CA ALA A 187 -10.63 -0.65 -2.44
C ALA A 187 -9.30 -1.39 -2.16
N SER A 188 -8.41 -0.76 -1.41
CA SER A 188 -6.99 -1.15 -1.29
C SER A 188 -6.55 -1.69 0.07
N ASN A 189 -7.35 -1.48 1.14
CA ASN A 189 -7.01 -1.87 2.50
C ASN A 189 -8.29 -2.16 3.33
N LEU A 190 -9.09 -3.14 2.89
CA LEU A 190 -10.41 -3.43 3.46
C LEU A 190 -10.37 -3.65 4.99
N HIS A 191 -9.33 -4.30 5.51
CA HIS A 191 -9.25 -4.64 6.93
C HIS A 191 -9.02 -3.41 7.83
N LEU A 192 -8.20 -2.46 7.39
CA LEU A 192 -8.10 -1.15 8.05
C LEU A 192 -9.42 -0.37 7.97
N TRP A 193 -10.13 -0.43 6.83
CA TRP A 193 -11.44 0.21 6.72
C TRP A 193 -12.44 -0.34 7.76
N SER A 194 -12.42 -1.65 8.03
CA SER A 194 -13.20 -2.24 9.10
C SER A 194 -12.86 -1.66 10.48
N ARG A 195 -11.59 -1.40 10.79
CA ARG A 195 -11.15 -0.74 12.04
C ARG A 195 -11.61 0.72 12.11
N ALA A 196 -11.49 1.46 11.02
CA ALA A 196 -11.99 2.85 10.94
C ALA A 196 -13.51 2.94 11.13
N GLN A 197 -14.27 1.96 10.63
CA GLN A 197 -15.72 1.87 10.86
C GLN A 197 -16.05 1.55 12.33
N GLN A 198 -15.19 0.84 13.05
CA GLN A 198 -15.34 0.66 14.50
C GLN A 198 -15.06 1.97 15.24
N ALA A 199 -14.00 2.69 14.89
CA ALA A 199 -13.71 4.03 15.45
C ALA A 199 -14.88 4.99 15.22
N LYS A 200 -15.42 5.03 13.99
CA LYS A 200 -16.58 5.85 13.63
C LYS A 200 -17.81 5.52 14.50
N ARG A 201 -18.09 4.24 14.74
CA ARG A 201 -19.18 3.82 15.66
C ARG A 201 -18.94 4.25 17.11
N ARG A 202 -17.68 4.44 17.52
CA ARG A 202 -17.28 4.99 18.82
C ARG A 202 -17.19 6.51 18.83
N GLY A 203 -17.64 7.18 17.76
CA GLY A 203 -17.69 8.65 17.67
C GLY A 203 -16.45 9.30 17.05
N ALA A 204 -15.56 8.55 16.40
CA ALA A 204 -14.43 9.13 15.68
C ALA A 204 -14.88 9.87 14.41
N LYS A 205 -14.26 11.02 14.13
CA LYS A 205 -14.39 11.70 12.84
C LYS A 205 -13.46 11.04 11.82
N LEU A 206 -13.96 10.88 10.60
CA LEU A 206 -13.22 10.35 9.46
C LEU A 206 -13.12 11.44 8.40
N VAL A 207 -11.90 11.75 7.94
CA VAL A 207 -11.62 12.73 6.89
C VAL A 207 -10.87 12.03 5.76
N ALA A 208 -11.27 12.26 4.51
CA ALA A 208 -10.53 11.82 3.34
C ALA A 208 -9.90 13.03 2.64
N ILE A 209 -8.61 12.92 2.32
CA ILE A 209 -7.85 13.88 1.52
C ILE A 209 -7.47 13.15 0.23
N ASP A 210 -8.14 13.46 -0.87
CA ASP A 210 -8.04 12.72 -2.14
C ASP A 210 -8.45 13.65 -3.30
N PRO A 211 -7.67 13.79 -4.39
CA PRO A 211 -8.04 14.68 -5.50
C PRO A 211 -9.35 14.33 -6.19
N TYR A 212 -9.86 13.10 -6.03
CA TYR A 212 -11.17 12.70 -6.50
C TYR A 212 -12.00 12.09 -5.37
N ARG A 213 -13.32 12.08 -5.55
CA ARG A 213 -14.24 11.51 -4.56
C ARG A 213 -14.24 9.99 -4.64
N SER A 214 -13.30 9.36 -3.97
CA SER A 214 -13.19 7.89 -3.88
C SER A 214 -14.30 7.28 -3.01
N LEU A 215 -14.48 5.96 -3.09
CA LEU A 215 -15.43 5.23 -2.22
C LEU A 215 -15.17 5.51 -0.73
N THR A 216 -13.90 5.67 -0.36
CA THR A 216 -13.52 6.02 1.02
C THR A 216 -13.98 7.42 1.37
N ALA A 217 -13.76 8.40 0.48
CA ALA A 217 -14.22 9.77 0.67
C ALA A 217 -15.75 9.89 0.79
N GLU A 218 -16.51 9.12 0.00
CA GLU A 218 -17.98 9.08 0.10
C GLU A 218 -18.50 8.62 1.46
N LYS A 219 -17.71 7.84 2.21
CA LYS A 219 -18.10 7.29 3.52
C LYS A 219 -17.50 8.08 4.70
N CYS A 220 -16.59 9.01 4.42
CA CYS A 220 -16.02 9.92 5.41
C CYS A 220 -16.99 11.07 5.73
N HIS A 221 -16.78 11.72 6.88
CA HIS A 221 -17.58 12.88 7.29
C HIS A 221 -17.22 14.12 6.48
N GLN A 222 -15.96 14.18 6.02
CA GLN A 222 -15.44 15.27 5.21
C GLN A 222 -14.53 14.69 4.12
N HIS A 223 -14.59 15.31 2.95
CA HIS A 223 -13.68 15.09 1.84
C HIS A 223 -13.03 16.43 1.50
N ILE A 224 -11.71 16.49 1.57
CA ILE A 224 -10.89 17.62 1.11
C ILE A 224 -10.25 17.17 -0.21
N ALA A 225 -10.45 17.94 -1.27
CA ALA A 225 -10.04 17.58 -2.63
C ALA A 225 -8.94 18.49 -3.15
N PRO A 226 -7.68 18.34 -2.69
CA PRO A 226 -6.58 19.14 -3.20
C PRO A 226 -6.24 18.77 -4.64
N LEU A 227 -5.70 19.73 -5.39
CA LEU A 227 -5.11 19.50 -6.70
C LEU A 227 -3.97 18.47 -6.59
N PRO A 228 -3.83 17.54 -7.56
CA PRO A 228 -2.79 16.52 -7.51
C PRO A 228 -1.38 17.09 -7.30
N GLY A 229 -0.62 16.54 -6.35
CA GLY A 229 0.76 16.93 -6.06
C GLY A 229 0.93 18.13 -5.14
N THR A 230 -0.16 18.63 -4.54
CA THR A 230 -0.14 19.80 -3.63
C THR A 230 -0.14 19.44 -2.15
N ASP A 231 -0.06 18.15 -1.83
CA ASP A 231 -0.12 17.59 -0.47
C ASP A 231 0.88 18.20 0.51
N ALA A 232 2.11 18.50 0.06
CA ALA A 232 3.12 19.14 0.89
C ALA A 232 2.69 20.55 1.34
N ALA A 233 2.05 21.32 0.45
CA ALA A 233 1.55 22.65 0.78
C ALA A 233 0.39 22.56 1.77
N LEU A 234 -0.52 21.58 1.60
CA LEU A 234 -1.59 21.32 2.55
C LEU A 234 -1.05 20.95 3.93
N ALA A 235 -0.08 20.05 4.01
CA ALA A 235 0.57 19.68 5.27
C ALA A 235 1.22 20.89 5.95
N LEU A 236 1.96 21.71 5.20
CA LEU A 236 2.56 22.95 5.73
C LEU A 236 1.50 23.98 6.17
N GLY A 237 0.36 24.07 5.48
CA GLY A 237 -0.76 24.91 5.89
C GLY A 237 -1.41 24.46 7.20
N VAL A 238 -1.56 23.15 7.39
CA VAL A 238 -2.02 22.61 8.69
C VAL A 238 -1.01 22.92 9.79
N MET A 239 0.30 22.74 9.52
CA MET A 239 1.35 23.11 10.48
C MET A 239 1.35 24.60 10.81
N HIS A 240 1.15 25.46 9.82
CA HIS A 240 1.07 26.90 10.01
C HIS A 240 0.00 27.25 11.05
N VAL A 241 -1.21 26.70 10.89
CA VAL A 241 -2.31 26.94 11.83
C VAL A 241 -1.97 26.39 13.22
N LEU A 242 -1.43 25.16 13.31
CA LEU A 242 -1.03 24.59 14.61
C LEU A 242 -0.01 25.48 15.33
N ILE A 243 0.98 26.01 14.61
CA ILE A 243 2.02 26.88 15.16
C ILE A 243 1.43 28.25 15.57
N ARG A 244 0.63 28.86 14.69
CA ARG A 244 -0.03 30.15 14.92
C ARG A 244 -0.88 30.13 16.19
N GLU A 245 -1.65 29.07 16.39
CA GLU A 245 -2.55 28.91 17.54
C GLU A 245 -1.84 28.39 18.81
N GLY A 246 -0.56 28.05 18.73
CA GLY A 246 0.18 27.42 19.83
C GLY A 246 -0.32 26.00 20.17
N TRP A 247 -1.00 25.36 19.23
CA TRP A 247 -1.49 23.98 19.27
C TRP A 247 -0.34 22.99 19.03
N LEU A 248 0.62 23.02 19.95
CA LEU A 248 1.86 22.27 19.88
C LEU A 248 2.10 21.47 21.17
N ASP A 249 2.56 20.24 21.01
CA ASP A 249 3.11 19.44 22.10
C ASP A 249 4.58 19.83 22.31
N ARG A 250 4.80 20.94 23.05
CA ARG A 250 6.12 21.52 23.24
C ARG A 250 7.11 20.55 23.90
N ASP A 251 6.65 19.78 24.88
CA ASP A 251 7.46 18.76 25.54
C ASP A 251 7.93 17.68 24.56
N TYR A 252 7.04 17.21 23.67
CA TYR A 252 7.41 16.20 22.68
C TYR A 252 8.41 16.76 21.66
N ILE A 253 8.16 17.98 21.19
CA ILE A 253 9.02 18.67 20.24
C ILE A 253 10.43 18.83 20.81
N GLU A 254 10.55 19.29 22.05
CA GLU A 254 11.83 19.54 22.71
C GLU A 254 12.66 18.26 22.90
N HIS A 255 12.02 17.16 23.34
CA HIS A 255 12.75 15.95 23.73
C HIS A 255 12.92 14.91 22.62
N TYR A 256 12.04 14.90 21.61
CA TYR A 256 11.96 13.79 20.64
C TYR A 256 12.00 14.23 19.18
N THR A 257 12.29 15.50 18.89
CA THR A 257 12.36 15.99 17.50
C THR A 257 13.63 16.79 17.22
N LEU A 258 13.92 17.00 15.94
CA LEU A 258 15.04 17.81 15.47
C LEU A 258 14.51 18.80 14.43
N GLY A 259 15.08 20.02 14.39
CA GLY A 259 14.83 20.98 13.33
C GLY A 259 13.46 21.68 13.37
N PHE A 260 12.79 21.75 14.52
CA PHE A 260 11.50 22.43 14.68
C PHE A 260 11.54 23.88 14.19
N GLU A 261 12.54 24.67 14.57
CA GLU A 261 12.64 26.09 14.18
C GLU A 261 12.68 26.29 12.66
N ALA A 262 13.45 25.46 11.95
CA ALA A 262 13.51 25.51 10.49
C ALA A 262 12.18 25.09 9.85
N LEU A 263 11.50 24.09 10.41
CA LEU A 263 10.17 23.67 9.97
C LEU A 263 9.13 24.78 10.24
N ALA A 264 9.18 25.43 11.39
CA ALA A 264 8.26 26.49 11.77
C ALA A 264 8.43 27.73 10.89
N ALA A 265 9.67 28.15 10.63
CA ALA A 265 9.96 29.21 9.67
C ALA A 265 9.39 28.87 8.27
N ARG A 266 9.58 27.63 7.82
CA ARG A 266 9.05 27.17 6.53
C ARG A 266 7.52 27.16 6.51
N ALA A 267 6.87 26.63 7.55
CA ALA A 267 5.42 26.61 7.67
C ALA A 267 4.83 28.02 7.76
N GLY A 268 5.56 28.98 8.35
CA GLY A 268 5.19 30.39 8.40
C GLY A 268 4.92 31.00 7.02
N GLU A 269 5.57 30.50 5.96
CA GLU A 269 5.33 30.96 4.58
C GLU A 269 4.03 30.43 3.95
N PHE A 270 3.36 29.46 4.56
CA PHE A 270 2.20 28.73 4.03
C PHE A 270 0.94 29.05 4.81
N ASP A 271 0.54 30.32 4.82
CA ASP A 271 -0.74 30.72 5.40
C ASP A 271 -1.93 30.06 4.66
N PRO A 272 -3.11 29.95 5.30
CA PRO A 272 -4.27 29.30 4.70
C PRO A 272 -4.71 29.90 3.36
N PRO A 273 -4.74 31.23 3.14
CA PRO A 273 -5.04 31.80 1.83
C PRO A 273 -4.08 31.37 0.71
N ARG A 274 -2.76 31.36 0.97
CA ARG A 274 -1.77 30.90 -0.01
C ARG A 274 -1.93 29.40 -0.30
N VAL A 275 -2.09 28.60 0.74
CA VAL A 275 -2.22 27.13 0.61
C VAL A 275 -3.51 26.77 -0.13
N ALA A 276 -4.61 27.45 0.16
CA ALA A 276 -5.87 27.31 -0.55
C ALA A 276 -5.71 27.55 -2.06
N LYS A 277 -4.98 28.62 -2.45
CA LYS A 277 -4.67 28.89 -3.86
C LYS A 277 -3.84 27.79 -4.51
N ILE A 278 -2.83 27.27 -3.80
CA ILE A 278 -1.97 26.18 -4.32
C ILE A 278 -2.79 24.90 -4.48
N CYS A 279 -3.59 24.54 -3.47
CA CYS A 279 -4.30 23.28 -3.40
C CYS A 279 -5.66 23.31 -4.15
N GLY A 280 -6.18 24.47 -4.52
CA GLY A 280 -7.50 24.59 -5.14
C GLY A 280 -8.66 24.26 -4.19
N ILE A 281 -8.51 24.55 -2.90
CA ILE A 281 -9.52 24.30 -1.83
C ILE A 281 -9.84 25.60 -1.09
N ALA A 282 -10.83 25.60 -0.20
CA ALA A 282 -11.13 26.77 0.62
C ALA A 282 -10.14 26.92 1.81
N PRO A 283 -9.73 28.14 2.20
CA PRO A 283 -8.90 28.35 3.40
C PRO A 283 -9.54 27.77 4.67
N ALA A 284 -10.87 27.83 4.76
CA ALA A 284 -11.63 27.27 5.87
C ALA A 284 -11.48 25.75 6.01
N GLU A 285 -11.21 25.01 4.93
CA GLU A 285 -10.96 23.56 5.01
C GLU A 285 -9.64 23.25 5.72
N ILE A 286 -8.63 24.10 5.52
CA ILE A 286 -7.30 23.98 6.16
C ILE A 286 -7.41 24.29 7.64
N GLU A 287 -8.09 25.40 7.97
CA GLU A 287 -8.37 25.81 9.36
C GLU A 287 -9.17 24.73 10.11
N ALA A 288 -10.24 24.21 9.49
CA ALA A 288 -11.07 23.17 10.07
C ALA A 288 -10.29 21.85 10.27
N LEU A 289 -9.46 21.47 9.31
CA LEU A 289 -8.62 20.28 9.44
C LEU A 289 -7.61 20.43 10.58
N ALA A 290 -6.94 21.59 10.70
CA ALA A 290 -6.00 21.85 11.78
C ALA A 290 -6.68 21.87 13.16
N HIS A 291 -7.84 22.51 13.26
CA HIS A 291 -8.67 22.51 14.47
C HIS A 291 -9.05 21.09 14.88
N ASP A 292 -9.59 20.28 13.97
CA ASP A 292 -9.96 18.90 14.27
C ASP A 292 -8.74 18.06 14.64
N TYR A 293 -7.61 18.25 13.94
CA TYR A 293 -6.37 17.53 14.23
C TYR A 293 -5.91 17.80 15.66
N TRP A 294 -5.98 19.05 16.13
CA TRP A 294 -5.63 19.40 17.50
C TRP A 294 -6.69 18.99 18.54
N HIS A 295 -7.98 19.11 18.28
CA HIS A 295 -9.00 18.89 19.31
C HIS A 295 -9.54 17.45 19.37
N LEU A 296 -9.48 16.69 18.27
CA LEU A 296 -9.96 15.31 18.20
C LEU A 296 -8.80 14.31 18.40
N ARG A 297 -8.32 14.18 19.64
CA ARG A 297 -7.15 13.34 19.97
C ARG A 297 -7.53 11.98 20.57
N PRO A 298 -6.79 10.90 20.28
CA PRO A 298 -5.66 10.85 19.35
C PRO A 298 -6.10 10.82 17.87
N ALA A 299 -5.28 11.40 16.99
CA ALA A 299 -5.49 11.41 15.55
C ALA A 299 -4.50 10.48 14.85
N ALA A 300 -5.00 9.64 13.94
CA ALA A 300 -4.20 8.74 13.12
C ALA A 300 -4.31 9.12 11.64
N ILE A 301 -3.17 9.19 10.96
CA ILE A 301 -3.09 9.43 9.52
C ILE A 301 -2.83 8.10 8.81
N ARG A 302 -3.80 7.63 8.02
CA ARG A 302 -3.56 6.59 7.03
C ARG A 302 -3.06 7.24 5.75
N LEU A 303 -1.75 7.24 5.55
CA LEU A 303 -1.10 7.71 4.34
C LEU A 303 -0.98 6.57 3.33
N ASN A 304 -1.25 6.78 2.05
CA ASN A 304 -1.05 5.71 1.04
C ASN A 304 -0.31 6.22 -0.19
N TYR A 305 -0.04 5.32 -1.12
CA TYR A 305 0.95 5.50 -2.17
C TYR A 305 0.61 6.59 -3.19
N GLY A 306 -0.62 7.11 -3.25
CA GLY A 306 -1.00 8.19 -4.17
C GLY A 306 -0.14 9.44 -3.97
N VAL A 307 0.09 9.85 -2.72
CA VAL A 307 0.82 11.08 -2.35
C VAL A 307 2.26 11.10 -2.90
N GLN A 308 2.90 9.94 -2.97
CA GLN A 308 4.27 9.83 -3.46
C GLN A 308 4.37 9.71 -5.00
N ARG A 309 3.25 9.59 -5.74
CA ARG A 309 3.24 9.44 -7.21
C ARG A 309 3.21 10.77 -7.95
N ALA A 310 3.97 11.73 -7.44
CA ALA A 310 4.13 13.04 -8.03
C ALA A 310 5.59 13.49 -7.85
N ALA A 311 6.02 14.44 -8.67
CA ALA A 311 7.28 15.13 -8.44
C ALA A 311 7.29 15.74 -7.03
N GLY A 312 8.33 15.48 -6.26
CA GLY A 312 8.42 15.92 -4.85
C GLY A 312 7.53 15.15 -3.87
N GLY A 313 6.86 14.07 -4.28
CA GLY A 313 5.95 13.30 -3.44
C GLY A 313 6.60 12.71 -2.18
N GLY A 314 7.90 12.37 -2.23
CA GLY A 314 8.67 12.02 -1.03
C GLY A 314 8.69 13.14 0.01
N ASN A 315 8.88 14.39 -0.40
CA ASN A 315 8.83 15.54 0.52
C ASN A 315 7.43 15.78 1.07
N ALA A 316 6.37 15.49 0.30
CA ALA A 316 5.00 15.52 0.83
C ALA A 316 4.80 14.48 1.94
N VAL A 317 5.27 13.24 1.74
CA VAL A 317 5.27 12.20 2.78
C VAL A 317 6.04 12.67 4.02
N ARG A 318 7.22 13.29 3.86
CA ARG A 318 8.01 13.82 4.97
C ARG A 318 7.26 14.90 5.75
N ALA A 319 6.65 15.85 5.05
CA ALA A 319 5.86 16.91 5.69
C ALA A 319 4.69 16.31 6.48
N ILE A 320 3.90 15.41 5.88
CA ILE A 320 2.79 14.75 6.58
C ILE A 320 3.29 13.97 7.81
N ALA A 321 4.44 13.30 7.72
CA ALA A 321 5.02 12.54 8.82
C ALA A 321 5.50 13.41 10.01
N CYS A 322 5.70 14.71 9.83
CA CYS A 322 6.02 15.63 10.93
C CYS A 322 4.80 16.03 11.76
N LEU A 323 3.58 16.00 11.19
CA LEU A 323 2.36 16.45 11.86
C LEU A 323 2.10 15.76 13.22
N PRO A 324 2.25 14.43 13.36
CA PRO A 324 1.95 13.78 14.63
C PRO A 324 2.89 14.17 15.77
N ALA A 325 4.14 14.51 15.46
CA ALA A 325 5.10 14.98 16.47
C ALA A 325 4.76 16.41 16.94
N LEU A 326 4.29 17.27 16.05
CA LEU A 326 3.89 18.64 16.40
C LEU A 326 2.70 18.67 17.36
N ALA A 327 1.68 17.83 17.11
CA ALA A 327 0.43 17.84 17.88
C ALA A 327 0.38 16.79 19.01
N GLY A 328 1.44 16.01 19.20
CA GLY A 328 1.55 15.01 20.28
C GLY A 328 0.82 13.68 20.03
N HIS A 329 0.45 13.38 18.79
CA HIS A 329 -0.31 12.16 18.49
C HIS A 329 0.51 10.88 18.60
N TRP A 330 1.84 10.96 18.55
CA TRP A 330 2.73 9.82 18.82
C TRP A 330 2.69 9.35 20.28
N ARG A 331 2.15 10.14 21.22
CA ARG A 331 2.01 9.72 22.62
C ARG A 331 0.97 8.63 22.84
N SER A 332 0.08 8.43 21.87
CA SER A 332 -0.95 7.41 21.95
C SER A 332 -0.67 6.30 20.93
N PRO A 333 -0.86 5.02 21.29
CA PRO A 333 -0.78 3.93 20.33
C PRO A 333 -1.83 4.06 19.22
N ALA A 334 -2.91 4.82 19.44
CA ALA A 334 -3.98 5.08 18.48
C ALA A 334 -3.79 6.38 17.69
N GLY A 335 -2.62 7.02 17.77
CA GLY A 335 -2.26 8.19 16.99
C GLY A 335 -0.98 7.96 16.18
N GLY A 336 -0.64 8.92 15.33
CA GLY A 336 0.55 8.84 14.48
C GLY A 336 0.22 8.82 12.99
N VAL A 337 1.16 8.30 12.19
CA VAL A 337 1.00 8.10 10.75
C VAL A 337 1.36 6.66 10.38
N LEU A 338 0.64 6.08 9.42
CA LEU A 338 0.91 4.76 8.87
C LEU A 338 0.88 4.80 7.34
N LEU A 339 2.04 4.54 6.72
CA LEU A 339 2.17 4.34 5.26
C LEU A 339 2.05 2.86 4.87
N SER A 340 2.61 1.95 5.67
CA SER A 340 2.62 0.51 5.38
C SER A 340 2.86 -0.28 6.66
N THR A 341 2.27 -1.48 6.73
CA THR A 341 2.48 -2.44 7.82
C THR A 341 3.69 -3.35 7.59
N SER A 342 4.32 -3.29 6.42
CA SER A 342 5.41 -4.20 6.03
C SER A 342 6.66 -4.10 6.92
N GLY A 343 6.83 -3.00 7.66
CA GLY A 343 7.93 -2.80 8.61
C GLY A 343 7.57 -3.08 10.08
N MET A 344 6.35 -3.55 10.39
CA MET A 344 5.88 -3.72 11.78
C MET A 344 6.40 -5.00 12.45
N PHE A 345 6.75 -6.03 11.68
CA PHE A 345 7.36 -7.24 12.20
C PHE A 345 8.85 -7.20 11.93
N ALA A 346 9.66 -7.20 13.00
CA ALA A 346 11.11 -7.29 12.89
C ALA A 346 11.49 -8.56 12.11
N ARG A 347 12.45 -8.44 11.20
CA ARG A 347 13.03 -9.58 10.49
C ARG A 347 14.12 -10.23 11.32
#